data_AF-A0A1I3TZG0-F1
#
_entry.id   AF-A0A1I3TZG0-F1
#
_cell.length_a   1.000
_cell.length_b   1.000
_cell.length_c   1.000
_cell.angle_alpha   90.00
_cell.angle_beta   90.00
_cell.angle_gamma   90.00
#
_symmetry.space_group_name_H-M   'P 1'
#
loop_
_entity.id
_entity.type
_entity.pdbx_description
1 polymer ?
#
loop_
_entity_poly.entity_id
_entity_poly.type
_entity_poly.pdbx_seq_one_letter_code
_entity_poly.pdbx_strand_id
1 'polypeptide(L)' 'MSKAHKHALTQLRQAEQAVGEWIDVIRETAEARTGSTAPEVLITDALYGQALELFDALWDAVQAFSAQAWLIDRQAGVRP' A
#
# COMPACT_ATOMS: atom_id res chain seq x y z
N MET A 1 6.67 17.68 -13.46
CA MET A 1 6.39 17.14 -12.10
C MET A 1 7.42 17.71 -11.16
N SER A 2 6.97 18.38 -10.10
CA SER A 2 7.86 19.02 -9.15
C SER A 2 8.81 18.02 -8.46
N LYS A 3 9.97 18.48 -7.98
CA LYS A 3 10.91 17.64 -7.22
C LYS A 3 10.24 17.05 -5.97
N ALA A 4 9.40 17.84 -5.30
CA ALA A 4 8.65 17.42 -4.12
C ALA A 4 7.65 16.31 -4.45
N HIS A 5 6.90 16.45 -5.56
CA HIS A 5 5.97 15.42 -6.03
C HIS A 5 6.70 14.10 -6.35
N LYS A 6 7.80 14.15 -7.13
CA LYS A 6 8.60 12.95 -7.42
C LYS A 6 9.08 12.26 -6.14
N HIS A 7 9.56 13.04 -5.18
CA HIS A 7 10.06 12.52 -3.90
C HIS A 7 8.95 11.86 -3.07
N ALA A 8 7.79 12.49 -2.96
CA ALA A 8 6.64 11.94 -2.24
C ALA A 8 6.14 10.63 -2.86
N LEU A 9 6.03 10.56 -4.19
CA LEU A 9 5.68 9.31 -4.89
C LEU A 9 6.69 8.19 -4.63
N THR A 10 7.99 8.51 -4.64
CA THR A 10 9.02 7.51 -4.33
C THR A 10 8.85 6.97 -2.91
N GLN A 11 8.64 7.84 -1.91
CA GLN A 11 8.43 7.41 -0.53
C GLN A 11 7.16 6.57 -0.37
N LEU A 12 6.06 6.96 -1.02
CA LEU A 12 4.80 6.22 -0.96
C LEU A 12 4.93 4.82 -1.56
N ARG A 13 5.62 4.68 -2.71
CA ARG A 13 5.91 3.37 -3.31
C ARG A 13 6.83 2.51 -2.45
N GLN A 14 7.81 3.14 -1.79
CA GLN A 14 8.69 2.42 -0.85
C GLN A 14 7.91 1.93 0.37
N ALA A 15 6.97 2.73 0.88
CA ALA A 15 6.08 2.32 1.96
C ALA A 15 5.17 1.17 1.53
N GLU A 16 4.57 1.27 0.33
CA GLU A 16 3.74 0.21 -0.26
C GLU A 16 4.51 -1.11 -0.38
N GLN A 17 5.75 -1.07 -0.90
CA GLN A 17 6.60 -2.24 -0.97
C GLN A 17 6.90 -2.82 0.42
N ALA A 18 7.32 -1.99 1.39
CA ALA A 18 7.67 -2.45 2.73
C ALA A 18 6.47 -3.06 3.47
N VAL A 19 5.28 -2.51 3.29
CA VAL A 19 4.05 -3.07 3.86
C VAL A 19 3.67 -4.37 3.14
N GLY A 20 3.84 -4.45 1.82
CA GLY A 20 3.65 -5.71 1.07
C GLY A 20 4.55 -6.84 1.56
N GLU A 21 5.84 -6.57 1.76
CA GLU A 21 6.81 -7.52 2.33
C GLU A 21 6.40 -7.98 3.74
N TRP A 22 5.87 -7.07 4.57
CA TRP A 22 5.37 -7.40 5.90
C TRP A 22 4.10 -8.26 5.86
N ILE A 23 3.19 -8.02 4.92
CA ILE A 23 1.99 -8.86 4.71
C ILE A 23 2.39 -10.28 4.33
N ASP A 24 3.41 -10.47 3.50
CA ASP A 24 3.88 -11.80 3.14
C ASP A 24 4.31 -12.59 4.39
N VAL A 25 4.99 -11.95 5.34
CA VAL A 25 5.35 -12.56 6.65
C VAL A 25 4.10 -12.91 7.46
N ILE A 26 3.10 -12.03 7.48
CA ILE A 26 1.83 -12.29 8.17
C ILE A 26 1.07 -13.44 7.50
N ARG A 27 1.10 -13.51 6.16
CA ARG A 27 0.51 -14.60 5.38
C ARG A 27 1.12 -15.93 5.77
N GLU A 28 2.45 -16.05 5.76
CA GLU A 28 3.16 -17.28 6.17
C GLU A 28 2.75 -17.70 7.60
N THR A 29 2.57 -16.72 8.49
CA THR A 29 2.13 -17.02 9.86
C THR A 29 0.66 -17.46 9.92
N ALA A 30 -0.22 -16.90 9.08
CA ALA A 30 -1.61 -17.32 8.95
C ALA A 30 -1.73 -18.70 8.31
N GLU A 31 -0.89 -19.02 7.32
CA GLU A 31 -0.78 -20.36 6.72
C GLU A 31 -0.41 -21.39 7.79
N ALA A 32 0.57 -21.08 8.65
CA ALA A 32 0.97 -21.96 9.75
C ALA A 32 -0.15 -22.15 10.80
N ARG A 33 -0.92 -21.11 11.11
CA ARG A 33 -2.03 -21.19 12.08
C ARG A 33 -3.24 -21.95 11.54
N THR A 34 -3.58 -21.71 10.28
CA THR A 34 -4.77 -22.29 9.63
C THR A 34 -4.50 -23.68 9.05
N GLY A 35 -3.24 -24.03 8.79
CA GLY A 35 -2.85 -25.26 8.11
C GLY A 35 -3.24 -25.28 6.62
N SER A 36 -3.45 -24.11 6.01
CA SER A 36 -3.94 -23.97 4.64
C SER A 36 -3.25 -22.81 3.94
N THR A 37 -3.08 -22.90 2.62
CA THR A 37 -2.64 -21.79 1.75
C THR A 37 -3.79 -21.21 0.93
N ALA A 38 -5.02 -21.72 1.13
CA ALA A 38 -6.20 -21.27 0.39
C ALA A 38 -6.57 -19.84 0.81
N PRO A 39 -6.66 -18.87 -0.14
CA PRO A 39 -6.93 -17.47 0.19
C PRO A 39 -8.19 -17.28 1.03
N GLU A 40 -9.28 -17.98 0.69
CA GLU A 40 -10.55 -17.92 1.41
C GLU A 40 -10.46 -18.39 2.86
N VAL A 41 -9.47 -19.24 3.19
CA VAL A 41 -9.18 -19.65 4.57
C VAL A 41 -8.29 -18.61 5.24
N LEU A 42 -7.26 -18.14 4.55
CA LEU A 42 -6.30 -17.17 5.08
C LEU A 42 -6.98 -15.86 5.47
N ILE A 43 -7.94 -15.34 4.67
CA ILE A 43 -8.65 -14.10 5.03
C ILE A 43 -9.45 -14.20 6.34
N THR A 44 -9.75 -15.43 6.80
CA THR A 44 -10.46 -15.63 8.08
C THR A 44 -9.52 -15.52 9.28
N ASP A 45 -8.19 -15.57 9.06
CA ASP A 45 -7.21 -15.25 10.08
C ASP A 45 -7.25 -13.74 10.37
N ALA A 46 -7.60 -13.40 11.62
CA ALA A 46 -7.84 -12.01 12.00
C ALA A 46 -6.63 -11.08 11.80
N LEU A 47 -5.40 -11.59 11.94
CA LEU A 47 -4.20 -10.78 11.75
C LEU A 47 -3.92 -10.55 10.26
N TYR A 48 -4.09 -11.59 9.43
CA TYR A 48 -3.93 -11.45 7.99
C TYR A 48 -5.02 -10.56 7.38
N GLY A 49 -6.27 -10.70 7.82
CA GLY A 49 -7.36 -9.81 7.41
C GLY A 49 -7.07 -8.34 7.72
N GLN A 50 -6.64 -8.02 8.96
CA GLN A 50 -6.25 -6.65 9.32
C GLN A 50 -5.05 -6.13 8.52
N ALA A 51 -4.09 -6.99 8.20
CA ALA A 51 -2.94 -6.62 7.38
C ALA A 51 -3.35 -6.26 5.94
N LEU A 52 -4.28 -7.02 5.35
CA LEU A 52 -4.85 -6.72 4.04
C LEU A 52 -5.62 -5.40 4.04
N GLU A 53 -6.46 -5.14 5.06
CA GLU A 53 -7.18 -3.87 5.18
C GLU A 53 -6.23 -2.66 5.24
N LEU A 54 -5.13 -2.77 5.98
CA LEU A 54 -4.12 -1.72 6.05
C LEU A 54 -3.43 -1.48 4.70
N PHE A 55 -3.14 -2.56 3.98
CA PHE A 55 -2.50 -2.48 2.67
C PHE A 55 -3.42 -1.87 1.63
N ASP A 56 -4.69 -2.28 1.59
CA ASP A 56 -5.69 -1.70 0.71
C ASP A 56 -5.82 -0.19 0.96
N ALA A 57 -5.86 0.23 2.23
CA ALA A 57 -5.89 1.65 2.59
C ALA A 57 -4.64 2.42 2.12
N LEU A 58 -3.45 1.80 2.24
CA LEU A 58 -2.21 2.39 1.75
C LEU A 58 -2.21 2.48 0.23
N TRP A 59 -2.57 1.41 -0.46
CA TRP A 59 -2.68 1.36 -1.92
C TRP A 59 -3.61 2.45 -2.44
N ASP A 60 -4.80 2.56 -1.87
CA ASP A 60 -5.77 3.60 -2.23
C ASP A 60 -5.19 5.01 -2.03
N ALA A 61 -4.46 5.24 -0.94
CA ALA A 61 -3.79 6.51 -0.69
C ALA A 61 -2.70 6.81 -1.73
N VAL A 62 -1.90 5.81 -2.12
CA VAL A 62 -0.89 5.95 -3.19
C VAL A 62 -1.53 6.28 -4.53
N GLN A 63 -2.63 5.60 -4.89
CA GLN A 63 -3.36 5.86 -6.13
C GLN A 63 -4.00 7.25 -6.12
N ALA A 64 -4.66 7.63 -5.03
CA ALA A 64 -5.26 8.95 -4.88
C ALA A 64 -4.22 10.06 -4.96
N PHE A 65 -3.08 9.90 -4.28
CA PHE A 65 -1.97 10.85 -4.37
C PHE A 65 -1.45 10.97 -5.80
N SER A 66 -1.20 9.84 -6.47
CA SER A 66 -0.70 9.81 -7.85
C SER A 66 -1.66 10.52 -8.82
N ALA A 67 -2.96 10.32 -8.66
CA ALA A 67 -3.98 10.94 -9.50
C ALA A 67 -4.13 12.46 -9.24
N GLN A 68 -4.04 12.89 -7.98
CA GLN A 68 -4.32 14.29 -7.59
C GLN A 68 -3.08 15.19 -7.59
N ALA A 69 -1.88 14.65 -7.42
CA ALA A 69 -0.67 15.44 -7.25
C ALA A 69 -0.36 16.34 -8.47
N TRP A 70 -0.76 15.93 -9.68
CA TRP A 70 -0.67 16.81 -10.86
C TRP A 70 -1.61 18.02 -10.79
N LEU A 71 -2.83 17.85 -10.28
CA LEU A 71 -3.78 18.95 -10.07
C LEU A 71 -3.24 19.95 -9.05
N ILE A 72 -2.63 19.45 -7.97
CA ILE A 72 -2.00 20.28 -6.93
C ILE A 72 -0.82 21.05 -7.51
N ASP A 73 0.11 20.39 -8.22
CA ASP A 73 1.25 21.05 -8.89
C ASP A 73 0.76 22.20 -9.82
N ARG A 74 -0.32 21.96 -10.58
CA ARG A 74 -0.93 22.94 -11.50
C ARG A 74 -1.52 24.13 -10.75
N GLN A 75 -2.27 23.89 -9.68
CA GLN A 75 -2.89 24.95 -8.87
C GLN A 75 -1.85 25.78 -8.09
N ALA A 76 -0.77 25.14 -7.65
CA ALA A 76 0.34 25.80 -6.97
C ALA A 76 1.26 26.58 -7.91
N GLY A 77 1.00 26.58 -9.23
CA GLY A 77 1.81 27.30 -10.22
C GLY A 77 3.20 26.69 -10.46
N VAL A 78 3.41 25.43 -10.06
CA VAL A 78 4.70 24.76 -10.23
C VAL A 78 4.86 24.34 -11.69
N ARG A 79 5.69 25.07 -12.45
CA ARG A 79 6.02 24.72 -13.83
C ARG A 79 6.82 23.40 -13.89
N PRO A 80 6.60 22.57 -14.92
CA PRO A 80 7.17 21.22 -15.02
C PRO A 80 8.69 21.18 -15.04
#